data_AF-A0A1Q6LEZ1-F1
#
_entry.id   AF-A0A1Q6LEZ1-F1
#
_cell.length_a   1.000
_cell.length_b   1.000
_cell.length_c   1.000
_cell.angle_alpha   90.00
_cell.angle_beta   90.00
_cell.angle_gamma   90.00
#
_symmetry.space_group_name_H-M   'P 1'
#
loop_
_entity.id
_entity.type
_entity.pdbx_description
1 polymer ?
#
loop_
_entity_poly.entity_id
_entity_poly.type
_entity_poly.pdbx_seq_one_letter_code
_entity_poly.pdbx_strand_id
1 'polypeptide(L)' 'MDLKRVHSILDNKEKCDIFYGDRPVWIQGVTQHLAKIGFTDNFEEKDVYIEDLYEKNLYN' A
#
# COMPACT_ATOMS: atom_id res chain seq x y z
N MET A 1 5.17 3.58 -5.48
CA MET A 1 4.14 4.65 -5.35
C MET A 1 4.81 5.89 -4.77
N ASP A 2 4.10 7.02 -4.69
CA ASP A 2 4.59 8.25 -4.03
C ASP A 2 3.83 8.55 -2.74
N LEU A 3 4.49 9.23 -1.79
CA LEU A 3 3.92 9.63 -0.48
C LEU A 3 2.57 10.35 -0.62
N LYS A 4 2.47 11.31 -1.56
CA LYS A 4 1.22 12.06 -1.82
C LYS A 4 0.06 11.15 -2.23
N ARG A 5 0.35 10.11 -3.03
CA ARG A 5 -0.65 9.16 -3.50
C ARG A 5 -1.15 8.28 -2.36
N VAL A 6 -0.23 7.83 -1.50
CA VAL A 6 -0.60 7.05 -0.31
C VAL A 6 -1.48 7.86 0.65
N HIS A 7 -1.13 9.13 0.92
CA HIS A 7 -2.00 10.01 1.70
C HIS A 7 -3.37 10.18 1.07
N SER A 8 -3.46 10.33 -0.26
CA SER A 8 -4.75 10.40 -0.96
C SER A 8 -5.57 9.12 -0.77
N ILE A 9 -4.97 7.92 -0.79
CA ILE A 9 -5.70 6.66 -0.59
C ILE A 9 -6.22 6.55 0.86
N LEU A 10 -5.38 6.92 1.83
CA LEU A 10 -5.75 6.92 3.24
C LEU A 10 -6.86 7.96 3.54
N ASP A 11 -6.81 9.14 2.89
CA ASP A 11 -7.75 10.24 3.14
C ASP A 11 -9.08 10.09 2.37
N ASN A 12 -9.07 9.66 1.11
CA ASN A 12 -10.27 9.67 0.24
C ASN A 12 -11.16 8.42 0.32
N LYS A 13 -10.83 7.42 1.16
CA LYS A 13 -11.56 6.13 1.20
C LYS A 13 -11.72 5.45 -0.17
N GLU A 14 -10.85 5.74 -1.14
CA GLU A 14 -10.81 4.97 -2.38
C GLU A 14 -10.32 3.55 -2.03
N LYS A 15 -11.11 2.53 -2.40
CA LYS A 15 -10.67 1.14 -2.31
C LYS A 15 -9.72 0.87 -3.46
N CYS A 16 -8.44 1.09 -3.22
CA CYS A 16 -7.37 0.73 -4.14
C CYS A 16 -6.72 -0.58 -3.68
N ASP A 17 -6.53 -1.52 -4.62
CA ASP A 17 -5.76 -2.74 -4.36
C ASP A 17 -4.26 -2.43 -4.47
N ILE A 18 -3.56 -2.56 -3.34
CA ILE A 18 -2.13 -2.27 -3.22
C ILE A 18 -1.37 -3.60 -3.18
N PHE A 19 -0.24 -3.66 -3.87
CA PHE A 19 0.58 -4.86 -3.96
C PHE A 19 2.03 -4.57 -3.54
N TYR A 20 2.65 -5.59 -2.94
CA TYR A 20 4.07 -5.65 -2.64
C TYR A 20 4.61 -7.02 -3.10
N GLY A 21 5.50 -7.03 -4.09
CA GLY A 21 6.05 -8.26 -4.65
C GLY A 21 4.98 -9.25 -5.12
N ASP A 22 4.02 -8.78 -5.92
CA ASP A 22 2.85 -9.53 -6.43
C ASP A 22 1.87 -10.05 -5.39
N ARG A 23 2.06 -9.71 -4.11
CA ARG A 23 1.12 -10.07 -3.04
C ARG A 23 0.22 -8.88 -2.69
N PRO A 24 -1.10 -9.10 -2.54
CA PRO A 24 -2.01 -8.06 -2.10
C PRO A 24 -1.79 -7.70 -0.64
N VAL A 25 -1.67 -6.41 -0.37
CA VAL A 25 -1.37 -5.85 0.96
C VAL A 25 -2.31 -4.70 1.28
N TRP A 26 -2.61 -4.50 2.56
CA TRP A 26 -3.19 -3.25 3.05
C TRP A 26 -2.12 -2.39 3.69
N ILE A 27 -2.30 -1.07 3.66
CA ILE A 27 -1.44 -0.13 4.38
C ILE A 27 -2.09 0.17 5.73
N GLN A 28 -1.39 -0.15 6.82
CA GLN A 28 -1.85 0.16 8.19
C GLN A 28 -1.47 1.57 8.62
N GLY A 29 -0.31 2.06 8.14
CA GLY A 29 0.20 3.37 8.49
C GLY A 29 1.38 3.73 7.63
N VAL A 30 1.59 5.03 7.44
CA VAL A 30 2.64 5.57 6.58
C VAL A 30 3.41 6.65 7.32
N THR A 31 4.72 6.63 7.16
CA THR A 31 5.66 7.67 7.59
C THR A 31 6.27 8.34 6.35
N GLN A 32 7.34 9.13 6.50
CA GLN A 32 7.90 9.91 5.39
C GLN A 32 8.37 9.07 4.19
N HIS A 33 8.91 7.88 4.43
CA HIS A 33 9.47 7.01 3.37
C HIS A 33 9.03 5.55 3.48
N LEU A 34 8.57 5.14 4.66
CA LEU A 34 8.16 3.76 4.94
C LEU A 34 6.66 3.68 5.12
N ALA A 35 6.07 2.65 4.54
CA ALA A 35 4.71 2.23 4.77
C ALA A 35 4.74 0.92 5.57
N LYS A 36 3.99 0.90 6.67
CA LYS A 36 3.65 -0.32 7.37
C LYS A 36 2.54 -1.02 6.62
N ILE A 37 2.87 -2.15 6.01
CA ILE A 37 1.92 -2.99 5.30
C ILE A 37 1.56 -4.22 6.13
N GLY A 38 0.34 -4.69 5.96
CA GLY A 38 -0.06 -6.03 6.36
C GLY A 38 -0.48 -6.80 5.12
N PHE A 39 -0.04 -8.05 5.04
CA PHE A 39 -0.42 -8.91 3.94
C PHE A 39 -1.86 -9.39 4.13
N THR A 40 -2.59 -9.58 3.03
CA THR A 40 -3.99 -10.01 3.09
C THR A 40 -4.14 -11.53 3.16
N ASP A 41 -3.09 -12.27 2.81
CA ASP A 41 -3.04 -13.74 2.79
C ASP A 41 -2.52 -14.34 4.11
N ASN A 42 -1.76 -13.59 4.90
CA ASN A 42 -1.24 -14.01 6.19
C ASN A 42 -1.29 -12.85 7.21
N PHE A 43 -1.22 -13.15 8.51
CA PHE A 43 -1.18 -12.12 9.57
C PHE A 43 0.23 -11.49 9.71
N GLU A 44 1.00 -11.43 8.63
CA GLU A 44 2.34 -10.84 8.62
C GLU A 44 2.24 -9.34 8.37
N GLU A 45 3.08 -8.59 9.08
CA GLU A 45 3.23 -7.15 8.92
C GLU A 45 4.68 -6.84 8.62
N LYS A 46 4.90 -5.88 7.71
CA LYS A 46 6.25 -5.47 7.30
C LYS A 46 6.31 -3.98 7.03
N ASP A 47 7.41 -3.37 7.40
CA ASP A 47 7.74 -2.00 6.99
C ASP A 47 8.50 -2.06 5.67
N VAL A 48 7.94 -1.40 4.65
CA VAL A 48 8.49 -1.37 3.28
C VAL A 48 8.57 0.05 2.77
N TYR A 49 9.42 0.32 1.79
CA TYR A 49 9.45 1.62 1.16
C TYR A 49 8.18 1.85 0.35
N ILE A 50 7.63 3.06 0.43
CA ILE A 50 6.43 3.45 -0.35
C ILE A 50 6.67 3.28 -1.85
N GLU A 51 7.92 3.44 -2.26
CA GLU A 51 8.40 3.30 -3.62
C GLU A 51 8.19 1.88 -4.16
N ASP A 52 8.36 0.86 -3.30
CA ASP A 52 8.20 -0.56 -3.63
C ASP A 52 6.73 -0.99 -3.76
N LEU A 53 5.80 -0.17 -3.29
CA LEU A 53 4.37 -0.43 -3.39
C LEU A 53 3.82 0.04 -4.74
N TYR A 54 2.90 -0.72 -5.31
CA TYR A 54 2.21 -0.33 -6.54
C TYR A 54 0.73 -0.66 -6.47
N GLU A 55 -0.06 0.19 -7.12
CA GLU A 55 -1.49 -0.01 -7.30
C GLU A 55 -1.70 -0.86 -8.55
N LYS A 56 -2.47 -1.94 -8.44
CA LYS A 56 -2.94 -2.63 -9.64
C LYS A 56 -4.28 -2.04 -10.02
N ASN A 57 -4.26 -1.06 -10.93
CA ASN A 57 -5.50 -0.62 -11.57
C ASN A 57 -6.04 -1.77 -12.43
N LEU A 58 -7.07 -2.46 -11.92
CA LEU A 58 -7.76 -3.55 -12.60
C LEU A 58 -8.62 -3.08 -13.80
N TYR A 59 -8.65 -1.78 -14.10
CA TYR A 59 -9.52 -1.16 -15.11
C TYR A 59 -8.77 -0.47 -16.26
N ASN A 60 -7.74 -1.13 -16.82
CA ASN A 60 -7.18 -0.74 -18.13
C ASN A 60 -7.64 -1.70 -19.22
#